data_AF-A0A453EIC0-F1
#
_entry.id   AF-A0A453EIC0-F1
#
_cell.length_a   1.000
_cell.length_b   1.000
_cell.length_c   1.000
_cell.angle_alpha   90.00
_cell.angle_beta   90.00
_cell.angle_gamma   90.00
#
_symmetry.space_group_name_H-M   'P 1'
#
loop_
_entity.id
_entity.type
_entity.pdbx_description
1 polymer ?
#
loop_
_entity_poly.entity_id
_entity_poly.type
_entity_poly.pdbx_seq_one_letter_code
_entity_poly.pdbx_strand_id
1 'polypeptide(L)' 'MNVRHRKSKKSNRRNDSFDARAIFRQYGEQDWGEYPVPAVHLSQRFKFDEGGYYHCCCSIPLPEVAQSE' A
#
# COMPACT_ATOMS: atom_id res chain seq x y z
N MET A 1 -10.41 -2.69 -6.61
CA MET A 1 -11.04 -2.00 -5.47
C MET A 1 -11.52 -0.60 -5.92
N ASN A 2 -12.74 -0.49 -6.42
CA ASN A 2 -13.33 0.77 -6.87
C ASN A 2 -14.41 1.20 -5.87
N VAL A 3 -14.00 1.71 -4.71
CA VAL A 3 -14.96 2.34 -3.80
C VAL A 3 -15.31 3.71 -4.37
N ARG A 4 -16.23 3.73 -5.33
CA ARG A 4 -16.98 4.95 -5.64
C ARG A 4 -17.79 5.23 -4.38
N HIS A 5 -17.34 6.18 -3.57
CA HIS A 5 -18.04 6.57 -2.36
C HIS A 5 -19.40 7.17 -2.76
N ARG A 6 -20.41 6.31 -2.92
CA ARG A 6 -21.78 6.73 -3.18
C ARG A 6 -22.30 7.25 -1.85
N LYS A 7 -22.34 8.58 -1.69
CA LYS A 7 -23.01 9.20 -0.54
C LYS A 7 -24.49 8.84 -0.59
N SER A 8 -24.87 7.76 0.08
CA SER A 8 -26.25 7.42 0.35
C SER A 8 -26.82 8.51 1.26
N LYS A 9 -27.81 9.26 0.79
CA LYS A 9 -28.53 10.29 1.60
C LYS A 9 -29.35 9.70 2.75
N LYS A 10 -29.32 8.38 2.98
CA LYS A 10 -30.29 7.68 3.83
C LYS A 10 -29.77 7.14 5.16
N SER A 11 -28.56 7.52 5.59
CA SER A 11 -28.16 7.16 6.96
C SER A 11 -27.23 8.20 7.55
N ASN A 12 -27.74 8.89 8.56
CA ASN A 12 -26.96 9.57 9.61
C ASN A 12 -26.17 8.57 10.47
N ARG A 13 -25.73 7.43 9.91
CA ARG A 13 -24.74 6.57 10.56
C ARG A 13 -23.43 7.31 10.36
N ARG A 14 -23.02 7.97 11.45
CA ARG A 14 -21.83 8.79 11.61
C ARG A 14 -20.82 8.60 10.48
N ASN A 15 -20.48 9.72 9.85
CA ASN A 15 -19.33 9.87 8.99
C ASN A 15 -18.04 9.73 9.84
N ASP A 16 -17.91 8.59 10.54
CA ASP A 16 -16.78 8.26 11.38
C ASP A 16 -15.64 7.98 10.42
N SER A 17 -14.79 8.98 10.24
CA SER A 17 -13.48 8.80 9.60
C SER A 17 -12.80 7.59 10.22
N PHE A 18 -12.09 6.81 9.40
CA PHE A 18 -11.35 5.64 9.89
C PHE A 18 -10.37 6.05 11.00
N ASP A 19 -10.60 5.57 12.22
CA ASP A 19 -9.75 5.82 13.38
C ASP A 19 -8.77 4.66 13.58
N ALA A 20 -7.54 4.85 13.12
CA ALA A 20 -6.48 3.86 13.22
C ALA A 20 -5.76 3.85 14.59
N ARG A 21 -6.11 4.72 15.55
CA ARG A 21 -5.33 4.90 16.79
C ARG A 21 -5.18 3.62 17.61
N ALA A 22 -6.21 2.78 17.68
CA ALA A 22 -6.14 1.50 18.39
C ALA A 22 -5.15 0.52 17.73
N ILE A 23 -5.10 0.50 16.40
CA ILE A 23 -4.18 -0.33 15.62
C ILE A 23 -2.74 0.14 15.85
N PHE A 24 -2.49 1.44 15.75
CA PHE A 24 -1.17 2.01 16.05
C PHE A 24 -0.73 1.76 17.49
N ARG A 25 -1.63 1.82 18.47
CA ARG A 25 -1.28 1.48 19.87
C ARG A 25 -0.85 0.03 20.04
N GLN A 26 -1.45 -0.88 19.27
CA GLN A 26 -1.16 -2.31 19.38
C GLN A 26 0.08 -2.72 18.58
N TYR A 27 0.28 -2.14 17.40
CA TYR A 27 1.27 -2.61 16.43
C TYR A 27 2.27 -1.54 15.98
N GLY A 28 2.21 -0.32 16.53
CA GLY A 28 3.06 0.78 16.10
C GLY A 28 4.54 0.57 16.41
N GLU A 29 4.86 -0.24 17.42
CA GLU A 29 6.22 -0.62 17.79
C GLU A 29 6.58 -2.04 17.29
N GLN A 30 5.69 -2.67 16.52
CA GLN A 30 5.96 -4.00 15.96
C GLN A 30 7.04 -3.87 14.88
N ASP A 31 8.11 -4.64 15.03
CA ASP A 31 9.07 -4.86 13.95
C ASP A 31 8.44 -5.81 12.92
N TRP A 32 8.41 -5.34 11.66
CA TRP A 32 7.89 -6.08 10.50
C TRP A 32 9.02 -6.67 9.64
N GLY A 33 10.27 -6.48 10.07
CA GLY A 33 11.47 -6.88 9.37
C GLY A 33 11.97 -5.84 8.37
N GLU A 34 13.10 -6.17 7.77
CA GLU A 34 13.76 -5.35 6.76
C GLU A 34 13.54 -5.95 5.37
N TYR A 35 13.34 -5.07 4.38
CA TYR A 35 13.21 -5.48 2.98
C TYR A 35 14.10 -4.62 2.09
N PRO A 36 15.17 -5.18 1.49
CA PRO A 36 16.01 -4.44 0.56
C PRO A 36 15.20 -4.14 -0.71
N VAL A 37 15.16 -2.87 -1.11
CA VAL A 37 14.41 -2.46 -2.31
C VAL A 37 15.23 -2.83 -3.56
N PRO A 38 14.79 -3.81 -4.38
CA PRO A 38 15.61 -4.30 -5.49
C PRO A 38 15.46 -3.47 -6.75
N ALA A 39 14.32 -2.81 -6.92
CA ALA A 39 13.99 -2.09 -8.14
C ALA A 39 12.88 -1.06 -7.91
N VAL A 40 12.82 -0.07 -8.81
CA VAL A 40 11.71 0.89 -8.91
C VAL A 40 10.84 0.53 -10.10
N HIS A 41 9.54 0.34 -9.87
CA HIS A 41 8.57 -0.04 -10.91
C HIS A 41 7.75 1.17 -11.39
N LEU A 42 7.72 1.42 -12.70
CA LEU A 42 6.70 2.27 -13.32
C LEU A 42 5.42 1.45 -13.48
N SER A 43 4.41 1.78 -12.68
CA SER A 43 3.17 1.02 -12.63
C SER A 43 2.00 1.77 -13.26
N GLN A 44 1.12 1.05 -13.96
CA GLN A 44 -0.11 1.63 -14.52
C GLN A 44 -1.24 1.58 -13.48
N ARG A 45 -1.77 2.76 -13.13
CA ARG A 45 -2.93 2.85 -12.25
C ARG A 45 -4.17 2.22 -12.91
N PHE A 46 -4.95 1.48 -12.13
CA PHE A 46 -6.17 0.77 -12.55
C PHE A 46 -5.97 -0.39 -13.53
N LYS A 47 -4.73 -0.83 -13.75
CA LYS A 47 -4.42 -2.08 -14.44
C LYS A 47 -3.67 -2.98 -13.47
N PHE A 48 -4.07 -4.24 -13.41
CA PHE A 48 -3.51 -5.20 -12.47
C PHE A 48 -2.96 -6.40 -13.24
N ASP A 49 -1.96 -7.05 -12.69
CA ASP A 49 -1.48 -8.34 -13.17
C ASP A 49 -2.28 -9.50 -12.56
N GLU A 50 -1.89 -10.73 -12.88
CA GLU A 50 -2.53 -11.95 -12.38
C GLU A 50 -2.35 -12.13 -10.85
N GLY A 51 -1.32 -11.52 -10.27
CA GLY A 51 -1.04 -11.55 -8.82
C GLY A 51 -1.78 -10.49 -8.02
N GLY A 52 -2.52 -9.60 -8.68
CA GLY A 52 -3.26 -8.51 -8.05
C GLY A 52 -2.42 -7.27 -7.73
N TYR A 53 -1.15 -7.25 -8.15
CA TYR A 53 -0.30 -6.05 -8.09
C TYR A 53 -0.66 -5.10 -9.24
N TYR A 54 -0.26 -3.83 -9.11
CA TYR A 54 -0.35 -2.93 -10.25
C TYR A 54 0.52 -3.44 -11.40
N HIS A 55 -0.02 -3.35 -12.63
CA HIS A 55 0.71 -3.77 -13.82
C HIS A 55 2.00 -2.96 -13.98
N CYS A 56 3.13 -3.67 -14.01
CA CYS A 56 4.45 -3.11 -14.22
C CYS A 56 4.69 -2.84 -15.71
N CYS A 57 4.87 -1.57 -16.07
CA CYS A 57 5.21 -1.15 -17.43
C CYS A 57 6.73 -1.26 -17.68
N CYS A 58 7.53 -0.88 -16.68
CA CYS A 58 8.97 -1.05 -16.68
C CYS A 58 9.52 -1.13 -15.26
N SER A 59 10.70 -1.74 -15.11
CA SER A 59 11.42 -1.87 -13.85
C SER A 59 12.85 -1.36 -14.03
N ILE A 60 13.31 -0.55 -13.08
CA ILE A 60 14.67 -0.04 -13.02
C ILE A 60 15.36 -0.71 -11.84
N PRO A 61 16.33 -1.62 -12.06
CA PRO A 61 17.04 -2.26 -10.97
C PRO A 61 17.85 -1.21 -10.20
N LEU A 62 17.80 -1.28 -8.87
CA LEU A 62 18.68 -0.49 -8.01
C LEU A 62 19.99 -1.23 -7.83
N PRO A 63 21.12 -0.51 -7.68
CA PRO A 63 22.38 -1.15 -7.35
C PRO A 63 22.22 -1.86 -6.01
N GLU A 64 22.68 -3.11 -5.93
CA GLU A 64 22.79 -3.79 -4.65
C GLU A 64 23.66 -2.92 -3.74
N VAL A 65 23.12 -2.57 -2.57
CA VAL A 65 23.94 -1.97 -1.52
C VAL A 65 24.99 -3.04 -1.21
N ALA A 66 26.21 -2.84 -1.69
CA ALA A 66 27.34 -3.70 -1.35
C ALA A 66 27.36 -3.75 0.18
N GLN A 67 27.01 -4.91 0.74
CA GLN A 67 27.13 -5.15 2.17
C GLN A 67 28.63 -5.10 2.47
N SER A 68 29.12 -3.94 2.90
CA SER A 68 30.40 -3.86 3.60
C SER A 68 30.25 -4.64 4.90
N GLU A 69 31.06 -5.69 5.02
CA GLU A 69 31.21 -6.60 6.18
C GLU A 69 31.30 -5.88 7.53
#